data_AF-A0A2D3VR60-F1
#
_entry.id   AF-A0A2D3VR60-F1
#
_cell.length_a   1.000
_cell.length_b   1.000
_cell.length_c   1.000
_cell.angle_alpha   90.00
_cell.angle_beta   90.00
_cell.angle_gamma   90.00
#
_symmetry.space_group_name_H-M   'P 1'
#
loop_
_entity.id
_entity.type
_entity.pdbx_description
1 polymer ?
#
loop_
_entity_poly.entity_id
_entity_poly.type
_entity_poly.pdbx_seq_one_letter_code
_entity_poly.pdbx_strand_id
1 'polypeptide(L)'
;MLNFKESRYKDLIQVNAGDICSCCGSKLGITKGIEVGHIFQLGQKYASAMNATFLDENGKSQAFYMGCYGIGVSRLVAVMIEASHDELGCIWNKQTAPFLLDIIISNVKNEEERVVAEDIYQSLKAKGFNVLLDDRNERFGFKMKDFELIGFPYALIVGKGLQEGSVEVVDRKTLEKVSLKVDAVEKYLEELLS
;
A
#
# COMPACT_ATOMS: atom_id res chain seq x y z
N MET A 1 59.10 -6.43 19.36
CA MET A 1 58.24 -5.71 18.40
C MET A 1 57.20 -6.68 17.88
N LEU A 2 55.91 -6.42 18.08
CA LEU A 2 54.85 -7.19 17.42
C LEU A 2 54.89 -6.88 15.93
N ASN A 3 55.25 -7.87 15.12
CA ASN A 3 55.26 -7.77 13.66
C ASN A 3 53.84 -8.06 13.15
N PHE A 4 53.09 -7.00 12.81
CA PHE A 4 51.74 -7.13 12.27
C PHE A 4 51.80 -7.47 10.78
N LYS A 5 51.46 -8.71 10.42
CA LYS A 5 51.36 -9.14 9.01
C LYS A 5 50.23 -8.40 8.30
N GLU A 6 50.49 -7.91 7.08
CA GLU A 6 49.49 -7.21 6.25
C GLU A 6 48.21 -8.03 6.03
N SER A 7 48.31 -9.36 5.95
CA SER A 7 47.15 -10.25 5.78
C SER A 7 46.11 -10.17 6.90
N ARG A 8 46.45 -9.53 8.04
CA ARG A 8 45.55 -9.34 9.18
C ARG A 8 44.71 -8.08 9.09
N TYR A 9 45.04 -7.13 8.20
CA TYR A 9 44.19 -5.96 7.99
C TYR A 9 42.97 -6.38 7.17
N LYS A 10 41.79 -6.08 7.72
CA LYS A 10 40.48 -6.39 7.14
C LYS A 10 39.57 -5.19 7.32
N ASP A 11 38.56 -5.09 6.47
CA ASP A 11 37.48 -4.13 6.66
C ASP A 11 36.58 -4.63 7.80
N LEU A 12 36.66 -3.94 8.94
CA LEU A 12 36.05 -4.35 10.21
C LEU A 12 35.25 -3.21 10.88
N ILE A 13 35.31 -2.01 10.33
CA ILE A 13 34.66 -0.83 10.91
C ILE A 13 33.39 -0.51 10.14
N GLN A 14 32.38 -0.01 10.84
CA GLN A 14 31.19 0.52 10.19
C GLN A 14 31.50 1.90 9.60
N VAL A 15 30.97 2.15 8.40
CA VAL A 15 31.06 3.45 7.75
C VAL A 15 30.24 4.52 8.48
N ASN A 16 30.69 5.77 8.37
CA ASN A 16 30.01 6.96 8.88
C ASN A 16 29.50 7.84 7.73
N ALA A 17 28.55 8.73 8.04
CA ALA A 17 28.12 9.74 7.08
C ALA A 17 29.31 10.64 6.70
N GLY A 18 29.53 10.83 5.40
CA GLY A 18 30.65 11.60 4.87
C GLY A 18 31.90 10.78 4.54
N ASP A 19 31.99 9.50 4.91
CA ASP A 19 33.06 8.61 4.48
C ASP A 19 33.10 8.48 2.95
N ILE A 20 34.26 8.11 2.41
CA ILE A 20 34.48 8.01 0.97
C ILE A 20 34.04 6.63 0.45
N CYS A 21 33.19 6.63 -0.57
CA CYS A 21 32.76 5.42 -1.26
C CYS A 21 33.95 4.77 -1.97
N SER A 22 34.22 3.50 -1.65
CA SER A 22 35.29 2.71 -2.27
C SER A 22 35.08 2.43 -3.76
N CYS A 23 33.84 2.54 -4.27
CA CYS A 23 33.52 2.29 -5.68
C CYS A 23 33.70 3.53 -6.57
N CYS A 24 33.35 4.73 -6.07
CA CYS A 24 33.27 5.93 -6.91
C CYS A 24 33.92 7.19 -6.32
N GLY A 25 34.42 7.16 -5.08
CA GLY A 25 35.10 8.30 -4.45
C GLY A 25 34.17 9.40 -3.90
N SER A 26 32.86 9.29 -4.08
CA SER A 26 31.87 10.23 -3.53
C SER A 26 31.66 10.04 -2.02
N LYS A 27 31.10 11.06 -1.34
CA LYS A 27 30.73 10.97 0.08
C LYS A 27 29.48 10.10 0.29
N LEU A 28 29.51 9.25 1.31
CA LEU A 28 28.38 8.41 1.70
C LEU A 28 27.33 9.22 2.47
N GLY A 29 26.07 9.09 2.06
CA GLY A 29 24.89 9.53 2.82
C GLY A 29 24.29 8.36 3.60
N ILE A 30 23.72 8.63 4.77
CA ILE A 30 23.03 7.63 5.60
C ILE A 30 21.56 8.02 5.70
N THR A 31 20.68 7.07 5.39
CA THR A 31 19.24 7.18 5.59
C THR A 31 18.72 5.96 6.34
N LYS A 32 17.53 6.07 6.91
CA LYS A 32 16.81 4.93 7.50
C LYS A 32 15.92 4.31 6.44
N GLY A 33 15.86 2.99 6.43
CA GLY A 33 14.99 2.23 5.55
C GLY A 33 14.42 1.03 6.28
N ILE A 34 13.24 0.59 5.85
CA ILE A 34 12.64 -0.65 6.31
C ILE A 34 12.86 -1.70 5.22
N GLU A 35 13.50 -2.82 5.56
CA GLU A 35 13.70 -3.91 4.61
C GLU A 35 12.35 -4.58 4.31
N VAL A 36 11.86 -4.41 3.08
CA VAL A 36 10.61 -5.03 2.60
C VAL A 36 10.83 -6.37 1.90
N GLY A 37 12.05 -6.63 1.47
CA GLY A 37 12.43 -7.88 0.83
C GLY A 37 13.93 -8.02 0.70
N HIS A 38 14.36 -9.25 0.42
CA HIS A 38 15.76 -9.63 0.30
C HIS A 38 15.92 -10.69 -0.78
N ILE A 39 16.98 -10.59 -1.56
CA ILE A 39 17.36 -11.57 -2.57
C ILE A 39 18.74 -12.14 -2.23
N PHE A 40 18.91 -13.45 -2.33
CA PHE A 40 20.18 -14.12 -2.06
C PHE A 40 20.57 -15.03 -3.21
N GLN A 41 21.85 -14.97 -3.59
CA GLN A 41 22.50 -16.02 -4.35
C GLN A 41 23.04 -17.05 -3.37
N LEU A 42 22.31 -18.15 -3.20
CA LEU A 42 22.66 -19.21 -2.25
C LEU A 42 23.77 -20.13 -2.77
N GLY A 43 24.04 -20.08 -4.07
CA GLY A 43 24.96 -20.97 -4.74
C GLY A 43 24.52 -22.42 -4.56
N GLN A 44 25.45 -23.32 -4.28
CA GLN A 44 25.16 -24.74 -4.09
C GLN A 44 25.04 -25.14 -2.60
N LYS A 45 25.09 -24.18 -1.67
CA LYS A 45 25.18 -24.47 -0.21
C LYS A 45 24.16 -25.49 0.28
N TYR A 46 22.88 -25.29 -0.07
CA TYR A 46 21.79 -26.18 0.35
C TYR A 46 21.68 -27.43 -0.54
N ALA A 47 21.81 -27.25 -1.85
CA ALA A 47 21.73 -28.35 -2.81
C ALA A 47 22.77 -29.44 -2.51
N SER A 48 24.02 -29.05 -2.23
CA SER A 48 25.09 -29.98 -1.85
C SER A 48 24.82 -30.68 -0.52
N ALA A 49 24.31 -29.97 0.48
CA ALA A 49 24.01 -30.54 1.79
C ALA A 49 22.82 -31.53 1.77
N MET A 50 21.87 -31.32 0.85
CA MET A 50 20.64 -32.13 0.72
C MET A 50 20.71 -33.17 -0.40
N ASN A 51 21.85 -33.30 -1.08
CA ASN A 51 22.04 -34.15 -2.25
C ASN A 51 21.03 -33.89 -3.40
N ALA A 52 20.62 -32.62 -3.58
CA ALA A 52 19.78 -32.21 -4.69
C ALA A 52 20.67 -31.94 -5.93
N THR A 53 20.68 -32.89 -6.87
CA THR A 53 21.60 -32.89 -8.02
C THR A 53 20.87 -33.11 -9.34
N PHE A 54 21.52 -32.74 -10.45
CA PHE A 54 21.11 -33.02 -11.82
C PHE A 54 22.32 -33.52 -12.65
N LEU A 55 22.06 -34.17 -13.78
CA LEU A 55 23.11 -34.49 -14.76
C LEU A 55 23.30 -33.31 -15.70
N ASP A 56 24.53 -32.80 -15.81
CA ASP A 56 24.88 -31.77 -16.78
C ASP A 56 24.93 -32.33 -18.21
N GLU A 57 25.23 -31.46 -19.18
CA GLU A 57 25.36 -31.79 -20.60
C GLU A 57 26.42 -32.87 -20.90
N ASN A 58 27.36 -33.11 -19.99
CA ASN A 58 28.40 -34.14 -20.10
C ASN A 58 28.04 -35.41 -19.31
N GLY A 59 26.82 -35.50 -18.76
CA GLY A 59 26.36 -36.61 -17.94
C GLY A 59 26.98 -36.66 -16.54
N LYS A 60 27.56 -35.56 -16.04
CA LYS A 60 28.13 -35.51 -14.68
C LYS A 60 27.09 -34.99 -13.69
N SER A 61 27.06 -35.60 -12.50
CA SER A 61 26.20 -35.13 -11.40
C SER A 61 26.72 -33.80 -10.85
N GLN A 62 25.86 -32.78 -10.85
CA GLN A 62 26.12 -31.44 -10.33
C GLN A 62 25.04 -31.03 -9.34
N ALA A 63 25.42 -30.34 -8.26
CA ALA A 63 24.46 -29.73 -7.34
C ALA A 63 23.80 -28.51 -7.99
N PHE A 64 22.50 -28.31 -7.74
CA PHE A 64 21.78 -27.15 -8.24
C PHE A 64 22.37 -25.83 -7.72
N TYR A 65 22.51 -24.85 -8.60
CA TYR A 65 22.72 -23.45 -8.21
C TYR A 65 21.37 -22.83 -7.81
N MET A 66 21.32 -22.28 -6.60
CA MET A 66 20.09 -21.78 -6.00
C MET A 66 20.15 -20.27 -5.79
N GLY A 67 19.01 -19.62 -6.01
CA GLY A 67 18.69 -18.29 -5.50
C GLY A 67 17.45 -18.36 -4.63
N CYS A 68 17.28 -17.43 -3.70
CA CYS A 68 16.02 -17.23 -3.00
C CYS A 68 15.63 -15.76 -2.97
N TYR A 69 14.32 -15.53 -2.94
CA TYR A 69 13.70 -14.21 -3.04
C TYR A 69 12.59 -14.15 -1.99
N GLY A 70 12.72 -13.24 -1.04
CA GLY A 70 11.78 -13.08 0.06
C GLY A 70 11.19 -11.68 0.08
N ILE A 71 9.88 -11.58 0.25
CA ILE A 71 9.15 -10.33 0.49
C ILE A 71 8.33 -10.50 1.77
N GLY A 72 8.44 -9.54 2.68
CA GLY A 72 7.66 -9.52 3.91
C GLY A 72 6.25 -8.99 3.64
N VAL A 73 5.34 -9.83 3.14
CA VAL A 73 3.98 -9.40 2.74
C VAL A 73 3.24 -8.68 3.88
N SER A 74 3.22 -9.24 5.09
CA SER A 74 2.58 -8.57 6.24
C SER A 74 3.30 -7.29 6.66
N ARG A 75 4.62 -7.21 6.46
CA ARG A 75 5.42 -6.01 6.75
C ARG A 75 5.11 -4.89 5.75
N LEU A 76 4.82 -5.23 4.49
CA LEU A 76 4.48 -4.24 3.47
C LEU A 76 3.27 -3.40 3.85
N VAL A 77 2.25 -3.98 4.48
CA VAL A 77 1.06 -3.25 4.93
C VAL A 77 1.46 -2.11 5.89
N ALA A 78 2.30 -2.40 6.89
CA ALA A 78 2.78 -1.39 7.82
C ALA A 78 3.66 -0.34 7.13
N VAL A 79 4.52 -0.75 6.19
CA VAL A 79 5.38 0.17 5.44
C VAL A 79 4.59 1.12 4.54
N MET A 80 3.49 0.64 3.95
CA MET A 80 2.59 1.48 3.14
C MET A 80 1.99 2.61 3.99
N ILE A 81 1.55 2.30 5.21
CA ILE A 81 1.01 3.29 6.15
C ILE A 81 2.10 4.24 6.66
N GLU A 82 3.27 3.71 7.05
CA GLU A 82 4.41 4.53 7.51
C GLU A 82 4.84 5.54 6.43
N ALA A 83 4.81 5.13 5.16
CA ALA A 83 5.15 5.99 4.03
C ALA A 83 4.06 7.01 3.66
N SER A 84 2.81 6.79 4.07
CA SER A 84 1.66 7.58 3.62
C SER A 84 0.54 7.61 4.68
N HIS A 85 0.63 8.58 5.58
CA HIS A 85 -0.36 8.88 6.60
C HIS A 85 -0.34 10.38 6.95
N ASP A 86 -1.35 10.84 7.68
CA ASP A 86 -1.41 12.16 8.31
C ASP A 86 -1.92 12.04 9.76
N GLU A 87 -2.17 13.18 10.41
CA GLU A 87 -2.69 13.24 11.79
C GLU A 87 -4.09 12.63 11.94
N LEU A 88 -4.83 12.43 10.84
CA LEU A 88 -6.18 11.86 10.86
C LEU A 88 -6.17 10.35 10.65
N GLY A 89 -5.16 9.80 9.96
CA GLY A 89 -5.02 8.37 9.77
C GLY A 89 -4.27 7.97 8.50
N CYS A 90 -4.63 6.80 7.97
CA CYS A 90 -3.97 6.22 6.80
C CYS A 90 -4.29 7.02 5.53
N ILE A 91 -3.38 6.98 4.55
CA ILE A 91 -3.64 7.47 3.19
C ILE A 91 -3.21 6.37 2.21
N TRP A 92 -4.18 5.59 1.72
CA TRP A 92 -3.90 4.52 0.75
C TRP A 92 -3.75 5.07 -0.66
N ASN A 93 -2.94 4.40 -1.48
CA ASN A 93 -3.00 4.57 -2.94
C ASN A 93 -4.10 3.66 -3.52
N LYS A 94 -4.56 3.94 -4.74
CA LYS A 94 -5.62 3.15 -5.40
C LYS A 94 -5.27 1.66 -5.51
N GLN A 95 -3.99 1.31 -5.72
CA GLN A 95 -3.56 -0.06 -5.98
C GLN A 95 -3.52 -0.94 -4.73
N THR A 96 -3.44 -0.34 -3.54
CA THR A 96 -3.26 -1.06 -2.27
C THR A 96 -4.41 -0.84 -1.30
N ALA A 97 -5.31 0.10 -1.60
CA ALA A 97 -6.48 0.35 -0.78
C ALA A 97 -7.39 -0.90 -0.73
N PRO A 98 -7.84 -1.31 0.46
CA PRO A 98 -8.82 -2.40 0.60
C PRO A 98 -10.16 -2.11 -0.11
N PHE A 99 -10.60 -0.85 -0.07
CA PHE A 99 -11.72 -0.32 -0.84
C PHE A 99 -11.30 1.05 -1.41
N LEU A 100 -11.77 1.36 -2.62
CA LEU A 100 -11.46 2.64 -3.26
C LEU A 100 -12.39 3.77 -2.84
N LEU A 101 -13.65 3.44 -2.53
CA LEU A 101 -14.71 4.38 -2.21
C LEU A 101 -15.50 3.91 -0.98
N ASP A 102 -15.76 4.81 -0.05
CA ASP A 102 -16.72 4.65 1.05
C ASP A 102 -17.98 5.48 0.79
N ILE A 103 -19.11 4.82 0.58
CA ILE A 103 -20.41 5.46 0.37
C ILE A 103 -21.06 5.66 1.74
N ILE A 104 -21.06 6.90 2.21
CA ILE A 104 -21.48 7.27 3.56
C ILE A 104 -22.91 7.80 3.51
N ILE A 105 -23.84 7.07 4.14
CA ILE A 105 -25.21 7.54 4.38
C ILE A 105 -25.21 8.45 5.61
N SER A 106 -25.48 9.74 5.41
CA SER A 106 -25.47 10.75 6.48
C SER A 106 -26.55 10.48 7.53
N ASN A 107 -27.75 10.14 7.10
CA ASN A 107 -28.88 9.80 7.96
C ASN A 107 -29.57 8.53 7.47
N VAL A 108 -29.23 7.39 8.05
CA VAL A 108 -29.83 6.09 7.70
C VAL A 108 -31.32 5.98 7.99
N LYS A 109 -31.93 6.93 8.70
CA LYS A 109 -33.41 6.96 8.85
C LYS A 109 -34.10 7.66 7.70
N ASN A 110 -33.35 8.36 6.84
CA ASN A 110 -33.86 8.94 5.63
C ASN A 110 -33.86 7.88 4.53
N GLU A 111 -35.05 7.49 4.08
CA GLU A 111 -35.21 6.45 3.07
C GLU A 111 -34.65 6.87 1.71
N GLU A 112 -34.76 8.16 1.37
CA GLU A 112 -34.23 8.68 0.10
C GLU A 112 -32.69 8.58 0.05
N GLU A 113 -32.02 8.96 1.14
CA GLU A 113 -30.55 8.83 1.26
C GLU A 113 -30.12 7.35 1.16
N ARG A 114 -30.89 6.43 1.75
CA ARG A 114 -30.62 5.00 1.69
C ARG A 114 -30.77 4.43 0.29
N VAL A 115 -31.88 4.71 -0.37
CA VAL A 115 -32.16 4.19 -1.72
C VAL A 115 -31.08 4.68 -2.70
N VAL A 116 -30.77 5.97 -2.69
CA VAL A 116 -29.76 6.54 -3.60
C VAL A 116 -28.36 5.96 -3.33
N ALA A 117 -27.97 5.81 -2.07
CA ALA A 117 -26.68 5.22 -1.73
C ALA A 117 -26.58 3.73 -2.13
N GLU A 118 -27.65 2.96 -1.91
CA GLU A 118 -27.72 1.54 -2.29
C GLU A 118 -27.70 1.35 -3.81
N ASP A 119 -28.43 2.18 -4.56
CA ASP A 119 -28.45 2.12 -6.03
C ASP A 119 -27.05 2.37 -6.61
N ILE A 120 -26.35 3.40 -6.12
CA ILE A 120 -24.98 3.70 -6.53
C ILE A 120 -24.03 2.57 -6.12
N TYR A 121 -24.16 2.05 -4.90
CA TYR A 121 -23.37 0.92 -4.40
C TYR A 121 -23.52 -0.31 -5.31
N GLN A 122 -24.76 -0.71 -5.63
CA GLN A 122 -25.03 -1.87 -6.48
C GLN A 122 -24.55 -1.64 -7.91
N SER A 123 -24.71 -0.44 -8.46
CA SER A 123 -24.23 -0.05 -9.79
C SER A 123 -22.71 -0.19 -9.91
N LEU A 124 -21.96 0.41 -8.97
CA LEU A 124 -20.49 0.34 -8.97
C LEU A 124 -19.97 -1.08 -8.73
N LYS A 125 -20.62 -1.82 -7.82
CA LYS A 125 -20.27 -3.22 -7.56
C LYS A 125 -20.53 -4.11 -8.77
N ALA A 126 -21.62 -3.91 -9.50
CA ALA A 126 -21.92 -4.63 -10.74
C ALA A 126 -20.88 -4.36 -11.84
N LYS A 127 -20.23 -3.19 -11.81
CA LYS A 127 -19.11 -2.82 -12.69
C LYS A 127 -17.74 -3.33 -12.21
N GLY A 128 -17.69 -4.00 -11.05
CA GLY A 128 -16.48 -4.62 -10.51
C GLY A 128 -15.63 -3.74 -9.60
N PHE A 129 -16.12 -2.55 -9.21
CA PHE A 129 -15.40 -1.69 -8.27
C PHE A 129 -15.51 -2.22 -6.83
N ASN A 130 -14.39 -2.16 -6.10
CA ASN A 130 -14.34 -2.46 -4.67
C ASN A 130 -14.77 -1.22 -3.88
N VAL A 131 -16.06 -1.14 -3.57
CA VAL A 131 -16.68 -0.05 -2.82
C VAL A 131 -17.28 -0.56 -1.50
N LEU A 132 -17.27 0.29 -0.48
CA LEU A 132 -17.89 0.07 0.82
C LEU A 132 -19.16 0.91 0.91
N LEU A 133 -20.19 0.39 1.58
CA LEU A 133 -21.39 1.15 1.95
C LEU A 133 -21.42 1.26 3.48
N ASP A 134 -21.30 2.47 4.01
CA ASP A 134 -21.46 2.75 5.44
C ASP A 134 -22.93 3.04 5.77
N ASP A 135 -23.70 1.98 5.96
CA ASP A 135 -25.11 1.96 6.35
C ASP A 135 -25.31 1.88 7.88
N ARG A 136 -24.24 2.04 8.67
CA ARG A 136 -24.30 1.93 10.13
C ARG A 136 -25.24 2.97 10.72
N ASN A 137 -25.96 2.61 11.77
CA ASN A 137 -26.80 3.54 12.53
C ASN A 137 -25.96 4.38 13.52
N GLU A 138 -25.00 5.11 12.96
CA GLU A 138 -24.06 5.99 13.66
C GLU A 138 -24.18 7.43 13.19
N ARG A 139 -23.66 8.37 13.99
CA ARG A 139 -23.65 9.79 13.62
C ARG A 139 -22.72 10.01 12.43
N PHE A 140 -23.12 10.85 11.46
CA PHE A 140 -22.31 11.23 10.30
C PHE A 140 -20.87 11.63 10.66
N GLY A 141 -20.69 12.46 11.70
CA GLY A 141 -19.35 12.87 12.14
C GLY A 141 -18.48 11.72 12.66
N PHE A 142 -19.06 10.62 13.15
CA PHE A 142 -18.32 9.43 13.54
C PHE A 142 -17.92 8.62 12.31
N LYS A 143 -18.83 8.45 11.35
CA LYS A 143 -18.54 7.81 10.06
C LYS A 143 -17.40 8.50 9.31
N MET A 144 -17.43 9.84 9.25
CA MET A 144 -16.35 10.62 8.64
C MET A 144 -15.00 10.41 9.32
N LYS A 145 -14.97 10.34 10.66
CA LYS A 145 -13.74 10.04 11.39
C LYS A 145 -13.22 8.63 11.12
N ASP A 146 -14.10 7.65 10.97
CA ASP A 146 -13.70 6.30 10.59
C ASP A 146 -13.15 6.26 9.16
N PHE A 147 -13.79 6.95 8.20
CA PHE A 147 -13.29 7.11 6.85
C PHE A 147 -11.90 7.76 6.83
N GLU A 148 -11.73 8.85 7.58
CA GLU A 148 -10.44 9.54 7.72
C GLU A 148 -9.37 8.63 8.35
N LEU A 149 -9.72 7.87 9.38
CA LEU A 149 -8.79 6.99 10.08
C LEU A 149 -8.36 5.80 9.22
N ILE A 150 -9.33 5.13 8.58
CA ILE A 150 -9.10 3.95 7.75
C ILE A 150 -8.40 4.33 6.44
N GLY A 151 -8.73 5.49 5.88
CA GLY A 151 -7.94 6.12 4.83
C GLY A 151 -8.25 5.71 3.41
N PHE A 152 -9.46 5.19 3.12
CA PHE A 152 -9.84 4.85 1.74
C PHE A 152 -9.67 6.08 0.84
N PRO A 153 -9.25 5.94 -0.43
CA PRO A 153 -8.94 7.07 -1.28
C PRO A 153 -10.07 8.11 -1.41
N TYR A 154 -11.32 7.65 -1.48
CA TYR A 154 -12.47 8.52 -1.69
C TYR A 154 -13.64 8.17 -0.76
N ALA A 155 -14.47 9.17 -0.46
CA ALA A 155 -15.80 8.97 0.10
C ALA A 155 -16.87 9.62 -0.80
N LEU A 156 -18.04 9.01 -0.88
CA LEU A 156 -19.25 9.60 -1.42
C LEU A 156 -20.23 9.86 -0.28
N ILE A 157 -20.53 11.12 -0.01
CA ILE A 157 -21.49 11.52 1.02
C ILE A 157 -22.88 11.65 0.38
N VAL A 158 -23.80 10.81 0.83
CA VAL A 158 -25.22 10.91 0.51
C VAL A 158 -25.93 11.48 1.75
N GLY A 159 -26.43 12.72 1.62
CA GLY A 159 -26.94 13.47 2.78
C GLY A 159 -27.85 14.62 2.37
N LYS A 160 -27.82 15.72 3.13
CA LYS A 160 -28.76 16.85 2.96
C LYS A 160 -28.77 17.46 1.56
N GLY A 161 -27.64 17.45 0.84
CA GLY A 161 -27.55 17.94 -0.54
C GLY A 161 -28.49 17.23 -1.51
N LEU A 162 -29.00 16.04 -1.14
CA LEU A 162 -29.92 15.26 -1.95
C LEU A 162 -31.26 15.98 -2.18
N GLN A 163 -31.69 16.83 -1.24
CA GLN A 163 -32.86 17.69 -1.41
C GLN A 163 -32.71 18.68 -2.58
N GLU A 164 -31.48 19.00 -2.94
CA GLU A 164 -31.11 19.86 -4.08
C GLU A 164 -30.62 19.01 -5.28
N GLY A 165 -30.76 17.68 -5.21
CA GLY A 165 -30.34 16.74 -6.25
C GLY A 165 -28.82 16.54 -6.32
N SER A 166 -28.09 16.74 -5.22
CA SER A 166 -26.62 16.67 -5.18
C SER A 166 -26.05 15.74 -4.11
N VAL A 167 -24.83 15.26 -4.36
CA VAL A 167 -23.99 14.45 -3.48
C VAL A 167 -22.57 15.01 -3.47
N GLU A 168 -21.76 14.68 -2.46
CA GLU A 168 -20.39 15.17 -2.35
C GLU A 168 -19.39 14.02 -2.46
N VAL A 169 -18.38 14.16 -3.32
CA VAL A 169 -17.21 13.26 -3.33
C VAL A 169 -16.07 13.93 -2.58
N VAL A 170 -15.43 13.21 -1.68
CA VAL A 170 -14.30 13.68 -0.86
C VAL A 170 -13.05 12.90 -1.23
N ASP A 171 -11.95 13.60 -1.51
CA ASP A 171 -10.63 12.99 -1.64
C ASP A 171 -9.99 12.89 -0.25
N ARG A 172 -9.60 11.68 0.19
CA ARG A 172 -9.05 11.47 1.53
C ARG A 172 -7.74 12.20 1.76
N LYS A 173 -6.88 12.29 0.75
CA LYS A 173 -5.53 12.85 0.89
C LYS A 173 -5.57 14.37 1.07
N THR A 174 -6.52 15.04 0.42
CA THR A 174 -6.63 16.51 0.39
C THR A 174 -7.79 17.04 1.22
N LEU A 175 -8.78 16.20 1.52
CA LEU A 175 -10.08 16.54 2.09
C LEU A 175 -10.89 17.53 1.24
N GLU A 176 -10.50 17.72 -0.03
CA GLU A 176 -11.26 18.52 -0.98
C GLU A 176 -12.58 17.83 -1.31
N LYS A 177 -13.63 18.63 -1.44
CA LYS A 177 -14.98 18.18 -1.73
C LYS A 177 -15.42 18.68 -3.10
N VAL A 178 -16.01 17.78 -3.87
CA VAL A 178 -16.65 18.08 -5.15
C VAL A 178 -18.13 17.75 -5.03
N SER A 179 -18.98 18.77 -5.13
CA SER A 179 -20.43 18.58 -5.20
C SER A 179 -20.82 18.24 -6.64
N LEU A 180 -21.55 17.15 -6.80
CA LEU A 180 -22.01 16.63 -8.08
C LEU A 180 -23.51 16.40 -8.03
N LYS A 181 -24.18 16.57 -9.17
CA LYS A 181 -25.55 16.11 -9.31
C LYS A 181 -25.59 14.58 -9.29
N VAL A 182 -26.67 14.02 -8.73
CA VAL A 182 -26.85 12.57 -8.61
C VAL A 182 -26.78 11.86 -9.98
N ASP A 183 -27.31 12.49 -11.03
CA ASP A 183 -27.31 11.94 -12.39
C ASP A 183 -25.91 11.87 -13.04
N ALA A 184 -24.95 12.67 -12.56
CA ALA A 184 -23.59 12.72 -13.06
C ALA A 184 -22.59 11.91 -12.21
N VAL A 185 -22.96 11.50 -10.99
CA VAL A 185 -22.01 10.96 -10.01
C VAL A 185 -21.44 9.61 -10.44
N GLU A 186 -22.25 8.71 -11.02
CA GLU A 186 -21.77 7.38 -11.40
C GLU A 186 -20.64 7.46 -12.43
N LYS A 187 -20.84 8.25 -13.48
CA LYS A 187 -19.83 8.43 -14.53
C LYS A 187 -18.55 9.04 -13.96
N TYR A 188 -18.69 10.04 -13.09
CA TYR A 188 -17.54 10.65 -12.43
C TYR A 188 -16.77 9.63 -11.58
N LEU A 189 -17.48 8.80 -10.81
CA LEU A 189 -16.86 7.76 -9.99
C LEU A 189 -16.21 6.68 -10.83
N GLU A 190 -16.77 6.27 -11.96
CA GLU A 190 -16.11 5.33 -12.87
C GLU A 190 -14.77 5.85 -13.39
N GLU A 191 -14.73 7.11 -13.84
CA GLU A 191 -13.51 7.77 -14.29
C GLU A 191 -12.51 7.95 -13.13
N LEU A 192 -13.00 8.27 -11.93
CA LEU A 192 -12.18 8.49 -10.76
C LEU A 192 -11.62 7.19 -10.16
N LEU A 193 -12.34 6.08 -10.24
CA LEU A 193 -11.97 4.80 -9.61
C LEU A 193 -11.20 3.87 -10.54
N SER A 194 -11.28 4.09 -11.85
CA SER A 194 -10.40 3.44 -12.83
C SER A 194 -8.92 3.83 -12.65
#